data_AF-A0A6N7CYS5-F1
#
_entry.id   AF-A0A6N7CYS5-F1
#
_cell.length_a   1.000
_cell.length_b   1.000
_cell.length_c   1.000
_cell.angle_alpha   90.00
_cell.angle_beta   90.00
_cell.angle_gamma   90.00
#
_symmetry.space_group_name_H-M   'P 1'
#
loop_
_entity.id
_entity.type
_entity.pdbx_description
1 polymer ?
#
loop_
_entity_poly.entity_id
_entity_poly.type
_entity_poly.pdbx_seq_one_letter_code
_entity_poly.pdbx_strand_id
1 'polypeptide(L)'
;MVERTPIEFANIIVETYVEDVHHLRGWFRRTLEDWNEPEFDTARWKLTTEIPHLSGSSVESSRCVVTVHCSCDDPNSWGSFPASADARQLSVWINSHRPRTGASHDLEWIPLSKGEAEGWARAVLGPDWSDSAYLVHAQRNEHGRWPVLFVVFVDRNGQPLVVPDDFEWGQAGIGSPARPIGLTTSNS
;
A
#
# COMPACT_ATOMS: atom_id res chain seq x y z
N MET A 1 -16.71 15.41 -18.39
CA MET A 1 -15.91 15.43 -17.14
C MET A 1 -14.55 14.90 -17.54
N VAL A 2 -13.45 15.64 -17.34
CA VAL A 2 -12.11 15.15 -17.70
C VAL A 2 -11.71 14.12 -16.63
N GLU A 3 -11.50 12.86 -17.02
CA GLU A 3 -10.97 11.85 -16.11
C GLU A 3 -9.53 12.24 -15.74
N ARG A 4 -9.25 12.27 -14.43
CA ARG A 4 -7.90 12.50 -13.93
C ARG A 4 -7.11 11.21 -14.02
N THR A 5 -5.84 11.35 -14.38
CA THR A 5 -4.85 10.28 -14.34
C THR A 5 -4.43 9.96 -12.90
N PRO A 6 -3.88 8.76 -12.62
CA PRO A 6 -3.32 8.42 -11.32
C PRO A 6 -2.29 9.41 -10.79
N ILE A 7 -1.46 9.98 -11.69
CA ILE A 7 -0.43 10.95 -11.29
C ILE A 7 -1.02 12.32 -10.91
N GLU A 8 -2.10 12.75 -11.58
CA GLU A 8 -2.83 13.96 -11.17
C GLU A 8 -3.49 13.77 -9.81
N PHE A 9 -4.06 12.60 -9.52
CA PHE A 9 -4.55 12.28 -8.18
C PHE A 9 -3.42 12.30 -7.15
N ALA A 10 -2.28 11.66 -7.43
CA ALA A 10 -1.15 11.61 -6.52
C ALA A 10 -0.65 13.01 -6.16
N ASN A 11 -0.55 13.92 -7.13
CA ASN A 11 -0.14 15.31 -6.89
C ASN A 11 -1.12 16.04 -5.97
N ILE A 12 -2.43 15.92 -6.22
CA ILE A 12 -3.45 16.53 -5.35
C ILE A 12 -3.37 15.98 -3.93
N ILE A 13 -3.17 14.67 -3.78
CA ILE A 13 -3.06 14.00 -2.48
C ILE A 13 -1.81 14.47 -1.74
N VAL A 14 -0.65 14.53 -2.41
CA VAL A 14 0.60 15.02 -1.80
C VAL A 14 0.46 16.48 -1.35
N GLU A 15 -0.19 17.33 -2.14
CA GLU A 15 -0.42 18.74 -1.77
C GLU A 15 -1.40 18.88 -0.61
N THR A 16 -2.45 18.07 -0.58
CA THR A 16 -3.52 18.15 0.42
C THR A 16 -3.10 17.56 1.77
N TYR A 17 -2.33 16.46 1.74
CA TYR A 17 -1.94 15.66 2.92
C TYR A 17 -0.42 15.62 3.09
N VAL A 18 0.24 16.76 2.87
CA VAL A 18 1.72 16.84 2.79
C VAL A 18 2.41 16.23 4.00
N GLU A 19 2.02 16.59 5.21
CA GLU A 19 2.66 16.11 6.45
C GLU A 19 2.47 14.61 6.64
N ASP A 20 1.24 14.11 6.46
CA ASP A 20 0.94 12.69 6.63
C ASP A 20 1.62 11.83 5.56
N VAL A 21 1.63 12.28 4.29
CA VAL A 21 2.32 11.57 3.21
C VAL A 21 3.83 11.54 3.45
N HIS A 22 4.44 12.64 3.89
CA HIS A 22 5.85 12.66 4.26
C HIS A 22 6.14 11.77 5.47
N HIS A 23 5.24 11.73 6.45
CA HIS A 23 5.35 10.85 7.60
C HIS A 23 5.36 9.37 7.18
N LEU A 24 4.42 8.95 6.33
CA LEU A 24 4.34 7.57 5.81
C LEU A 24 5.57 7.20 4.97
N ARG A 25 6.01 8.09 4.08
CA ARG A 25 7.25 7.88 3.30
C ARG A 25 8.49 7.74 4.18
N GLY A 26 8.58 8.60 5.21
CA GLY A 26 9.67 8.55 6.18
C GLY A 26 9.63 7.27 7.02
N TRP A 27 8.43 6.79 7.36
CA TRP A 27 8.25 5.54 8.08
C TRP A 27 8.74 4.34 7.27
N PHE A 28 8.43 4.23 5.97
CA PHE A 28 8.96 3.16 5.14
C PHE A 28 10.49 3.15 5.11
N ARG A 29 11.11 4.32 4.88
CA ARG A 29 12.58 4.42 4.83
C ARG A 29 13.23 4.02 6.16
N ARG A 30 12.75 4.57 7.28
CA ARG A 30 13.25 4.18 8.61
C ARG A 30 13.04 2.70 8.90
N THR A 31 11.89 2.14 8.51
CA THR A 31 11.62 0.72 8.70
C THR A 31 12.63 -0.14 7.94
N LEU A 32 12.96 0.22 6.70
CA LEU A 32 13.98 -0.48 5.91
C LEU A 32 15.39 -0.33 6.51
N GLU A 33 15.72 0.86 7.05
CA GLU A 33 16.98 1.11 7.76
C GLU A 33 17.09 0.25 9.02
N ASP A 34 16.08 0.30 9.90
CA ASP A 34 16.03 -0.49 11.14
C ASP A 34 16.14 -1.99 10.85
N TRP A 35 15.50 -2.47 9.78
CA TRP A 35 15.52 -3.89 9.41
C TRP A 35 16.86 -4.38 8.88
N ASN A 36 17.77 -3.48 8.52
CA ASN A 36 19.14 -3.84 8.19
C ASN A 36 20.03 -3.98 9.43
N GLU A 37 19.53 -3.64 10.62
CA GLU A 37 20.28 -3.83 11.86
C GLU A 37 20.37 -5.31 12.23
N PRO A 38 21.55 -5.84 12.61
CA PRO A 38 21.74 -7.26 12.93
C PRO A 38 20.87 -7.80 14.07
N GLU A 39 20.38 -6.89 14.93
CA GLU A 39 19.56 -7.22 16.10
C GLU A 39 18.06 -7.00 15.84
N PHE A 40 17.66 -6.69 14.61
CA PHE A 40 16.26 -6.41 14.29
C PHE A 40 15.39 -7.66 14.43
N ASP A 41 14.53 -7.66 15.43
CA ASP A 41 13.53 -8.68 15.67
C ASP A 41 12.18 -8.22 15.08
N THR A 42 11.79 -8.82 13.96
CA THR A 42 10.53 -8.54 13.25
C THR A 42 9.30 -8.80 14.13
N ALA A 43 9.33 -9.80 15.00
CA ALA A 43 8.21 -10.13 15.87
C ALA A 43 8.05 -9.07 16.96
N ARG A 44 9.16 -8.64 17.55
CA ARG A 44 9.17 -7.55 18.53
C ARG A 44 8.76 -6.22 17.90
N TRP A 45 9.27 -5.90 16.71
CA TRP A 45 8.96 -4.65 16.02
C TRP A 45 7.47 -4.53 15.69
N LYS A 46 6.83 -5.62 15.21
CA LYS A 46 5.38 -5.65 14.94
C LYS A 46 4.52 -5.42 16.20
N LEU A 47 5.03 -5.72 17.39
CA LEU A 47 4.32 -5.54 18.66
C LEU A 47 4.50 -4.14 19.27
N THR A 48 5.59 -3.45 18.94
CA THR A 48 5.95 -2.18 19.58
C THR A 48 5.70 -0.96 18.70
N THR A 49 5.58 -1.14 17.39
CA THR A 49 5.47 -0.03 16.44
C THR A 49 4.01 0.20 16.09
N GLU A 50 3.52 1.41 16.35
CA GLU A 50 2.25 1.86 15.81
C GLU A 50 2.35 1.87 14.29
N ILE A 51 1.54 1.04 13.64
CA ILE A 51 1.45 1.01 12.19
C ILE A 51 0.84 2.34 11.74
N PRO A 52 1.57 3.17 10.98
CA PRO A 52 1.08 4.48 10.66
C PRO A 52 -0.06 4.35 9.65
N HIS A 53 -1.02 5.23 9.80
CA HIS A 53 -2.16 5.32 8.91
C HIS A 53 -2.48 6.78 8.63
N LEU A 54 -3.14 7.01 7.49
CA LEU A 54 -3.63 8.30 7.07
C LEU A 54 -5.14 8.18 6.85
N SER A 55 -5.90 9.19 7.28
CA SER A 55 -7.33 9.29 6.99
C SER A 55 -7.63 10.66 6.39
N GLY A 56 -8.29 10.69 5.23
CA GLY A 56 -8.56 11.92 4.48
C GLY A 56 -9.83 11.84 3.66
N SER A 57 -10.31 12.97 3.14
CA SER A 57 -11.37 12.98 2.13
C SER A 57 -10.88 12.46 0.78
N SER A 58 -11.75 11.76 0.06
CA SER A 58 -11.53 11.44 -1.36
C SER A 58 -11.44 12.71 -2.20
N VAL A 59 -10.56 12.68 -3.19
CA VAL A 59 -10.36 13.74 -4.18
C VAL A 59 -11.58 13.85 -5.12
N GLU A 60 -12.21 12.72 -5.45
CA GLU A 60 -13.39 12.69 -6.31
C GLU A 60 -14.69 12.97 -5.54
N SER A 61 -14.74 12.67 -4.24
CA SER A 61 -15.95 12.85 -3.42
C SER A 61 -15.64 13.28 -1.99
N SER A 62 -16.01 14.52 -1.65
CA SER A 62 -15.93 15.03 -0.27
C SER A 62 -16.84 14.31 0.75
N ARG A 63 -17.75 13.45 0.28
CA ARG A 63 -18.59 12.60 1.14
C ARG A 63 -17.97 11.25 1.46
N CYS A 64 -16.82 10.95 0.87
CA CYS A 64 -16.07 9.72 1.05
C CYS A 64 -14.81 10.02 1.88
N VAL A 65 -14.58 9.20 2.90
CA VAL A 65 -13.34 9.16 3.66
C VAL A 65 -12.51 8.00 3.13
N VAL A 66 -11.24 8.26 2.87
CA VAL A 66 -10.22 7.28 2.48
C VAL A 66 -9.32 7.04 3.66
N THR A 67 -9.08 5.77 3.99
CA THR A 67 -8.08 5.38 4.98
C THR A 67 -6.97 4.59 4.30
N VAL A 68 -5.74 4.99 4.56
CA VAL A 68 -4.53 4.37 4.05
C VAL A 68 -3.77 3.75 5.22
N HIS A 69 -3.45 2.46 5.13
CA HIS A 69 -2.61 1.76 6.09
C HIS A 69 -1.36 1.24 5.40
N CYS A 70 -0.20 1.36 6.05
CA CYS A 70 1.06 0.86 5.53
C CYS A 70 1.50 -0.38 6.30
N SER A 71 2.21 -1.32 5.67
CA SER A 71 2.89 -2.40 6.40
C SER A 71 4.19 -2.78 5.72
N CYS A 72 5.07 -3.43 6.49
CA CYS A 72 6.32 -3.99 6.01
C CYS A 72 6.40 -5.46 6.43
N ASP A 73 6.70 -6.35 5.49
CA ASP A 73 6.69 -7.81 5.70
C ASP A 73 7.90 -8.49 5.04
N ASP A 74 8.27 -9.68 5.55
CA ASP A 74 9.39 -10.50 5.08
C ASP A 74 8.87 -11.51 4.05
N PRO A 75 9.16 -11.33 2.75
CA PRO A 75 8.67 -12.20 1.69
C PRO A 75 9.67 -13.28 1.29
N ASN A 76 10.83 -13.41 1.95
CA ASN A 76 11.92 -14.29 1.47
C ASN A 76 11.54 -15.78 1.49
N SER A 77 10.54 -16.16 2.29
CA SER A 77 9.99 -17.53 2.31
C SER A 77 8.84 -17.75 1.33
N TRP A 78 8.40 -16.71 0.61
CA TRP A 78 7.21 -16.74 -0.25
C TRP A 78 7.55 -16.93 -1.73
N GLY A 79 8.82 -17.06 -2.09
CA GLY A 79 9.27 -17.28 -3.47
C GLY A 79 10.79 -17.32 -3.55
N SER A 80 11.32 -17.66 -4.73
CA SER A 80 12.76 -17.81 -4.95
C SER A 80 13.48 -16.46 -5.19
N PHE A 81 13.37 -15.52 -4.25
CA PHE A 81 14.16 -14.29 -4.30
C PHE A 81 15.66 -14.63 -4.24
N PRO A 82 16.55 -13.83 -4.88
CA PRO A 82 17.98 -14.04 -4.73
C PRO A 82 18.38 -13.93 -3.26
N ALA A 83 19.13 -14.90 -2.73
CA ALA A 83 19.50 -14.94 -1.31
C ALA A 83 20.25 -13.69 -0.83
N SER A 84 20.95 -12.98 -1.73
CA SER A 84 21.64 -11.74 -1.44
C SER A 84 20.74 -10.49 -1.47
N ALA A 85 19.52 -10.60 -2.00
CA ALA A 85 18.61 -9.48 -2.14
C ALA A 85 18.02 -9.07 -0.77
N ASP A 86 17.80 -10.05 0.11
CA ASP A 86 17.18 -9.86 1.42
C ASP A 86 15.89 -9.04 1.28
N ALA A 87 14.93 -9.63 0.57
CA ALA A 87 13.76 -8.91 0.06
C ALA A 87 12.88 -8.38 1.20
N ARG A 88 12.17 -7.29 0.93
CA ARG A 88 11.19 -6.66 1.82
C ARG A 88 9.94 -6.32 1.03
N GLN A 89 8.78 -6.60 1.58
CA GLN A 89 7.51 -6.16 1.02
C GLN A 89 7.05 -4.89 1.72
N LEU A 90 6.78 -3.83 0.95
CA LEU A 90 6.07 -2.65 1.42
C LEU A 90 4.63 -2.73 0.92
N SER A 91 3.66 -2.56 1.81
CA SER A 91 2.23 -2.68 1.49
C SER A 91 1.51 -1.38 1.77
N VAL A 92 0.61 -0.99 0.86
CA VAL A 92 -0.29 0.16 1.01
C VAL A 92 -1.72 -0.32 0.81
N TRP A 93 -2.48 -0.30 1.90
CA TRP A 93 -3.88 -0.71 1.96
C TRP A 93 -4.77 0.53 1.90
N ILE A 94 -5.65 0.59 0.92
CA ILE A 94 -6.55 1.72 0.73
C ILE A 94 -7.98 1.24 0.91
N ASN A 95 -8.68 1.84 1.86
CA ASN A 95 -10.10 1.64 2.06
C ASN A 95 -10.85 2.96 1.93
N SER A 96 -12.13 2.87 1.63
CA SER A 96 -12.99 4.04 1.46
C SER A 96 -14.37 3.79 2.00
N HIS A 97 -14.90 4.76 2.74
CA HIS A 97 -16.19 4.64 3.39
C HIS A 97 -16.91 5.98 3.49
N ARG A 98 -18.21 5.91 3.77
CA ARG A 98 -19.03 7.05 4.17
C ARG A 98 -19.55 6.79 5.58
N PRO A 99 -19.54 7.80 6.47
CA PRO A 99 -20.25 7.68 7.74
C PRO A 99 -21.76 7.54 7.46
N ARG A 100 -22.43 6.50 7.95
CA ARG A 100 -23.90 6.49 7.95
C ARG A 100 -24.39 7.42 9.06
N THR A 101 -25.43 8.17 8.76
CA THR A 101 -26.09 9.03 9.76
C THR A 101 -26.74 8.15 10.84
N GLY A 102 -26.21 8.18 12.06
CA GLY A 102 -26.88 7.58 13.23
C GLY A 102 -25.99 6.94 14.30
N ALA A 103 -24.78 6.47 13.98
CA ALA A 103 -23.82 5.94 14.97
C ALA A 103 -22.39 5.91 14.41
N SER A 104 -21.37 6.19 15.24
CA SER A 104 -19.96 6.29 14.84
C SER A 104 -19.33 4.99 14.30
N HIS A 105 -20.02 3.86 14.41
CA HIS A 105 -19.53 2.55 13.98
C HIS A 105 -20.22 2.00 12.72
N ASP A 106 -21.20 2.72 12.18
CA ASP A 106 -21.93 2.29 10.98
C ASP A 106 -21.31 2.94 9.73
N LEU A 107 -20.30 2.28 9.17
CA LEU A 107 -19.58 2.73 7.98
C LEU A 107 -20.15 2.07 6.73
N GLU A 108 -20.57 2.87 5.76
CA GLU A 108 -20.90 2.39 4.41
C GLU A 108 -19.62 2.35 3.58
N TRP A 109 -19.06 1.16 3.37
CA TRP A 109 -17.90 0.98 2.51
C TRP A 109 -18.28 1.21 1.04
N ILE A 110 -17.52 2.04 0.37
CA ILE A 110 -17.77 2.41 -1.03
C ILE A 110 -16.49 2.19 -1.84
N PRO A 111 -16.59 1.73 -3.09
CA PRO A 111 -15.41 1.60 -3.94
C PRO A 111 -14.87 2.98 -4.33
N LEU A 112 -13.54 3.14 -4.32
CA LEU A 112 -12.86 4.22 -5.02
C LEU A 112 -12.74 3.89 -6.51
N SER A 113 -12.60 4.92 -7.35
CA SER A 113 -12.15 4.70 -8.72
C SER A 113 -10.73 4.11 -8.71
N LYS A 114 -10.39 3.34 -9.77
CA LYS A 114 -9.05 2.78 -9.93
C LYS A 114 -7.99 3.90 -9.95
N GLY A 115 -8.29 5.01 -10.62
CA GLY A 115 -7.36 6.15 -10.74
C GLY A 115 -7.08 6.80 -9.40
N GLU A 116 -8.10 7.04 -8.58
CA GLU A 116 -7.89 7.63 -7.27
C GLU A 116 -7.15 6.67 -6.33
N ALA A 117 -7.50 5.38 -6.31
CA ALA A 117 -6.79 4.39 -5.50
C ALA A 117 -5.30 4.28 -5.89
N GLU A 118 -4.98 4.26 -7.18
CA GLU A 118 -3.59 4.29 -7.64
C GLU A 118 -2.90 5.61 -7.28
N GLY A 119 -3.61 6.74 -7.30
CA GLY A 119 -3.11 8.04 -6.85
C GLY A 119 -2.70 8.05 -5.38
N TRP A 120 -3.51 7.47 -4.50
CA TRP A 120 -3.17 7.29 -3.08
C TRP A 120 -1.92 6.42 -2.89
N ALA A 121 -1.82 5.31 -3.61
CA ALA A 121 -0.65 4.43 -3.55
C ALA A 121 0.62 5.15 -4.04
N ARG A 122 0.55 5.86 -5.17
CA ARG A 122 1.64 6.67 -5.72
C ARG A 122 2.07 7.79 -4.77
N ALA A 123 1.11 8.47 -4.14
CA ALA A 123 1.41 9.49 -3.15
C ALA A 123 2.20 8.91 -1.98
N VAL A 124 1.79 7.76 -1.44
CA VAL A 124 2.40 7.15 -0.26
C VAL A 124 3.74 6.47 -0.56
N LEU A 125 3.83 5.70 -1.64
CA LEU A 125 5.06 5.02 -2.05
C LEU A 125 6.11 6.01 -2.59
N GLY A 126 5.67 7.09 -3.22
CA GLY A 126 6.55 8.05 -3.87
C GLY A 126 7.18 7.52 -5.16
N PRO A 127 7.97 8.39 -5.83
CA PRO A 127 8.48 8.12 -7.18
C PRO A 127 9.48 6.96 -7.23
N ASP A 128 10.16 6.68 -6.12
CA ASP A 128 11.19 5.63 -6.05
C ASP A 128 10.61 4.22 -6.21
N TRP A 129 9.34 4.04 -5.81
CA TRP A 129 8.73 2.71 -5.66
C TRP A 129 7.41 2.54 -6.41
N SER A 130 6.67 3.62 -6.67
CA SER A 130 5.29 3.50 -7.14
C SER A 130 5.14 2.82 -8.49
N ASP A 131 6.12 2.97 -9.39
CA ASP A 131 6.06 2.37 -10.73
C ASP A 131 6.38 0.86 -10.72
N SER A 132 6.95 0.35 -9.63
CA SER A 132 7.20 -1.08 -9.41
C SER A 132 6.15 -1.73 -8.51
N ALA A 133 5.10 -1.00 -8.15
CA ALA A 133 4.04 -1.52 -7.30
C ALA A 133 3.12 -2.46 -8.09
N TYR A 134 2.73 -3.56 -7.45
CA TYR A 134 1.75 -4.50 -7.93
C TYR A 134 0.41 -4.19 -7.27
N LEU A 135 -0.64 -4.07 -8.08
CA LEU A 135 -2.00 -4.10 -7.57
C LEU A 135 -2.38 -5.54 -7.26
N VAL A 136 -2.74 -5.78 -6.00
CA VAL A 136 -3.03 -7.09 -5.45
C VAL A 136 -4.48 -7.15 -4.99
N HIS A 137 -5.21 -8.18 -5.42
CA HIS A 137 -6.56 -8.43 -4.90
C HIS A 137 -6.47 -8.93 -3.45
N ALA A 138 -6.83 -8.09 -2.48
CA ALA A 138 -7.14 -8.56 -1.13
C ALA A 138 -8.52 -9.24 -1.14
N GLN A 139 -8.65 -10.43 -0.54
CA GLN A 139 -9.95 -11.09 -0.41
C GLN A 139 -10.85 -10.30 0.56
N ARG A 140 -12.18 -10.51 0.46
CA ARG A 140 -13.14 -9.96 1.41
C ARG A 140 -12.68 -10.23 2.84
N ASN A 141 -12.47 -9.19 3.63
CA ASN A 141 -12.37 -9.38 5.08
C ASN A 141 -13.72 -9.85 5.65
N GLU A 142 -13.75 -10.19 6.93
CA GLU A 142 -14.93 -10.72 7.65
C GLU A 142 -16.21 -9.87 7.52
N HIS A 143 -16.07 -8.61 7.08
CA HIS A 143 -17.16 -7.66 6.84
C HIS A 143 -17.54 -7.53 5.35
N GLY A 144 -16.98 -8.35 4.46
CA GLY A 144 -17.21 -8.30 3.03
C GLY A 144 -16.51 -7.15 2.29
N ARG A 145 -15.47 -6.53 2.88
CA ARG A 145 -14.77 -5.35 2.34
C ARG A 145 -13.64 -5.74 1.38
N TRP A 146 -13.40 -4.94 0.35
CA TRP A 146 -12.27 -5.09 -0.57
C TRP A 146 -11.33 -3.89 -0.41
N PRO A 147 -10.35 -3.91 0.53
CA PRO A 147 -9.26 -2.95 0.44
C PRO A 147 -8.57 -3.09 -0.91
N VAL A 148 -8.21 -1.97 -1.51
CA VAL A 148 -7.29 -1.97 -2.64
C VAL A 148 -5.89 -2.06 -2.05
N LEU A 149 -5.16 -3.12 -2.38
CA LEU A 149 -3.82 -3.36 -1.88
C LEU A 149 -2.80 -3.13 -3.00
N PHE A 150 -1.83 -2.26 -2.74
CA PHE A 150 -0.64 -2.13 -3.57
C PHE A 150 0.56 -2.63 -2.78
N VAL A 151 1.39 -3.47 -3.40
CA VAL A 151 2.63 -3.97 -2.79
C VAL A 151 3.81 -3.66 -3.68
N VAL A 152 4.95 -3.35 -3.11
CA VAL A 152 6.23 -3.26 -3.82
C VAL A 152 7.25 -4.10 -3.06
N PHE A 153 8.12 -4.78 -3.80
CA PHE A 153 9.21 -5.55 -3.23
C PHE A 153 10.49 -4.78 -3.43
N VAL A 154 11.31 -4.69 -2.40
CA VAL A 154 12.59 -3.98 -2.43
C VAL A 154 13.70 -4.84 -1.84
N ASP A 155 14.94 -4.61 -2.27
CA ASP A 155 16.12 -5.20 -1.66
C ASP A 155 16.50 -4.50 -0.35
N ARG A 156 17.52 -5.01 0.34
CA ARG A 156 18.11 -4.38 1.54
C ARG A 156 18.52 -2.91 1.36
N ASN A 157 18.78 -2.44 0.14
CA ASN A 157 19.16 -1.06 -0.16
C ASN A 157 17.95 -0.21 -0.57
N GLY A 158 16.72 -0.74 -0.48
CA GLY A 158 15.49 -0.09 -0.88
C GLY A 158 15.28 0.00 -2.38
N GLN A 159 16.05 -0.75 -3.19
CA GLN A 159 15.88 -0.80 -4.65
C GLN A 159 14.74 -1.75 -5.02
N PRO A 160 13.83 -1.36 -5.94
CA PRO A 160 12.76 -2.25 -6.39
C PRO A 160 13.27 -3.59 -6.93
N LEU A 161 12.56 -4.66 -6.55
CA LEU A 161 12.79 -6.02 -7.01
C LEU A 161 11.63 -6.49 -7.88
N VAL A 162 11.97 -7.26 -8.90
CA VAL A 162 10.98 -8.04 -9.66
C VAL A 162 10.65 -9.29 -8.85
N VAL A 163 9.36 -9.55 -8.71
CA VAL A 163 8.86 -10.73 -8.01
C VAL A 163 9.15 -11.99 -8.83
N PRO A 164 9.68 -13.07 -8.22
CA PRO A 164 9.88 -14.36 -8.88
C PRO A 164 8.58 -14.96 -9.45
N ASP A 165 8.69 -15.75 -10.51
CA ASP A 165 7.54 -16.43 -11.13
C ASP A 165 6.86 -17.45 -10.19
N ASP A 166 7.62 -18.00 -9.24
CA ASP A 166 7.14 -18.97 -8.24
C ASP A 166 6.59 -18.32 -6.97
N PHE A 167 6.43 -17.00 -6.95
CA PHE A 167 5.98 -16.28 -5.76
C PHE A 167 4.54 -16.63 -5.36
N GLU A 168 4.39 -16.97 -4.09
CA GLU A 168 3.13 -17.26 -3.41
C GLU A 168 2.36 -15.97 -3.09
N TRP A 169 1.71 -15.40 -4.10
CA TRP A 169 0.92 -14.17 -3.94
C TRP A 169 -0.13 -14.24 -2.83
N GLY A 170 -0.58 -15.43 -2.42
CA GLY A 170 -1.48 -15.59 -1.28
C GLY A 170 -0.94 -15.09 0.07
N GLN A 171 0.38 -15.03 0.22
CA GLN A 171 1.04 -14.56 1.43
C GLN A 171 1.07 -13.02 1.50
N ALA A 172 1.20 -12.36 0.35
CA ALA A 172 1.29 -10.90 0.26
C ALA A 172 0.05 -10.16 0.78
N GLY A 173 -1.11 -10.83 0.80
CA GLY A 173 -2.41 -10.25 1.15
C GLY A 173 -2.97 -10.59 2.54
N ILE A 174 -2.14 -10.90 3.54
CA ILE A 174 -2.59 -11.38 4.87
C ILE A 174 -3.41 -12.69 4.73
N GLY A 175 -2.78 -13.73 4.17
CA GLY A 175 -3.35 -15.08 4.14
C GLY A 175 -4.50 -15.31 3.16
N SER A 176 -4.61 -14.48 2.12
CA SER A 176 -5.66 -14.56 1.10
C SER A 176 -5.04 -14.66 -0.30
N PRO A 177 -5.50 -15.58 -1.17
CA PRO A 177 -4.95 -15.78 -2.51
C PRO A 177 -5.03 -14.50 -3.33
N ALA A 178 -3.88 -13.85 -3.49
CA ALA A 178 -3.74 -12.61 -4.19
C ALA A 178 -3.20 -12.87 -5.61
N ARG A 179 -3.43 -11.96 -6.56
CA ARG A 179 -2.86 -12.04 -7.92
C ARG A 179 -2.46 -10.65 -8.38
N PRO A 180 -1.30 -10.51 -9.05
CA PRO A 180 -0.90 -9.24 -9.62
C PRO A 180 -1.83 -8.89 -10.77
N ILE A 181 -2.38 -7.68 -10.75
CA ILE A 181 -2.95 -7.05 -11.94
C ILE A 181 -1.82 -6.23 -12.55
N GLY A 182 -1.44 -6.53 -13.80
CA GLY A 182 -0.51 -5.68 -14.52
C GLY A 182 -1.01 -4.23 -14.51
N LEU A 183 -0.23 -3.32 -13.92
CA LEU A 183 -0.41 -1.90 -14.17
C LEU A 183 -0.05 -1.71 -15.63
N THR A 184 -1.07 -1.48 -16.47
CA THR A 184 -0.89 -1.24 -17.90
C THR A 184 0.14 -0.13 -18.08
N THR A 185 1.35 -0.51 -18.50
CA THR A 185 2.26 0.41 -19.18
C THR A 185 1.59 0.75 -20.50
N SER A 186 0.81 1.82 -20.50
CA SER A 186 0.43 2.50 -21.73
C SER A 186 1.71 3.11 -22.31
N ASN A 187 2.52 2.29 -22.98
CA ASN A 187 3.58 2.80 -23.84
C ASN A 187 2.90 3.52 -24.99
N SER A 188 3.25 4.80 -25.07
CA SER A 188 3.03 5.70 -26.20
C SER A 188 3.72 5.18 -27.45
#